data_AF-A0A9P9XIN2-F1
#
_entry.id   AF-A0A9P9XIN2-F1
#
_cell.length_a   1.000
_cell.length_b   1.000
_cell.length_c   1.000
_cell.angle_alpha   90.00
_cell.angle_beta   90.00
_cell.angle_gamma   90.00
#
_symmetry.space_group_name_H-M   'P 1'
#
loop_
_entity.id
_entity.type
_entity.pdbx_description
1 polymer ?
#
loop_
_entity_poly.entity_id
_entity_poly.type
_entity_poly.pdbx_seq_one_letter_code
_entity_poly.pdbx_strand_id
1 'polypeptide(L)'
;MPLVVPGINNNDSDDKTQLWTNKLVGKKLHEEESNETTFCKRDLPEESRVIEPGMMVTKDFRPNRLNVHVKEDGTVSHVNHG
;
A
#
# COMPACT_ATOMS: atom_id res chain seq x y z
N MET A 1 -2.57 -15.73 29.89
CA MET A 1 -1.14 -15.41 29.66
C MET A 1 -1.10 -14.17 28.78
N PRO A 2 -0.53 -13.04 29.22
CA PRO A 2 -0.43 -11.86 28.37
C PRO A 2 0.67 -12.10 27.33
N LEU A 3 0.32 -12.03 26.05
CA LEU A 3 1.28 -12.11 24.94
C LEU A 3 1.99 -10.76 24.83
N VAL A 4 3.15 -10.64 25.47
CA VAL A 4 4.11 -9.57 25.18
C VAL A 4 4.75 -9.87 23.82
N VAL A 5 4.38 -9.10 22.80
CA VAL A 5 5.08 -9.06 21.51
C VAL A 5 6.27 -8.11 21.64
N PRO A 6 7.53 -8.57 21.58
CA PRO A 6 8.69 -7.70 21.69
C PRO A 6 8.97 -6.99 20.36
N GLY A 7 9.10 -5.66 20.40
CA GLY A 7 9.90 -4.89 19.44
C GLY A 7 9.18 -4.36 18.20
N ILE A 8 8.36 -3.31 18.36
CA ILE A 8 8.25 -2.29 17.30
C ILE A 8 9.57 -1.52 17.32
N ASN A 9 10.47 -1.84 16.39
CA ASN A 9 11.57 -0.95 16.06
C ASN A 9 10.95 0.21 15.26
N ASN A 10 10.89 1.39 15.89
CA ASN A 10 10.40 2.62 15.29
C ASN A 10 11.27 3.04 14.09
N ASN A 11 10.97 2.52 12.90
CA ASN A 11 11.25 3.17 11.64
C ASN A 11 9.91 3.77 11.19
N ASP A 12 9.74 5.09 11.28
CA ASP A 12 8.50 5.82 10.96
C ASP A 12 7.96 5.48 9.54
N SER A 13 8.86 5.09 8.62
CA SER A 13 8.56 4.63 7.27
C SER A 13 7.99 3.20 7.21
N ASP A 14 8.47 2.29 8.07
CA ASP A 14 8.00 0.91 8.15
C ASP A 14 6.59 0.86 8.76
N ASP A 15 6.31 1.70 9.76
CA ASP A 15 4.99 1.80 10.38
C ASP A 15 3.92 2.27 9.38
N LYS A 16 4.24 3.29 8.56
CA LYS A 16 3.35 3.75 7.48
C LYS A 16 3.14 2.68 6.42
N THR A 17 4.19 1.97 6.03
CA THR A 17 4.09 0.87 5.05
C THR A 17 3.18 -0.23 5.58
N GLN A 18 3.33 -0.64 6.83
CA GLN A 18 2.48 -1.65 7.47
C GLN A 18 1.03 -1.20 7.60
N LEU A 19 0.79 0.08 7.94
CA LEU A 19 -0.55 0.66 8.01
C LEU A 19 -1.26 0.56 6.65
N TRP A 20 -0.58 0.94 5.57
CA TRP A 20 -1.14 0.84 4.22
C TRP A 20 -1.28 -0.61 3.75
N THR A 21 -0.35 -1.49 4.15
CA THR A 21 -0.43 -2.93 3.86
C THR A 21 -1.72 -3.50 4.44
N ASN A 22 -1.97 -3.27 5.73
CA ASN A 22 -3.19 -3.74 6.40
C ASN A 22 -4.46 -3.12 5.83
N LYS A 23 -4.39 -1.88 5.33
CA LYS A 23 -5.55 -1.16 4.78
C LYS A 23 -5.91 -1.59 3.35
N LEU A 24 -4.91 -1.88 2.52
CA LEU A 24 -5.07 -2.03 1.07
C LEU A 24 -4.98 -3.49 0.60
N VAL A 25 -4.11 -4.30 1.19
CA VAL A 25 -3.88 -5.67 0.71
C VAL A 25 -5.18 -6.48 0.76
N GLY A 26 -5.50 -7.13 -0.36
CA GLY A 26 -6.74 -7.89 -0.53
C GLY A 26 -7.96 -7.08 -0.95
N LYS A 27 -7.89 -5.74 -0.99
CA LYS A 27 -8.94 -4.88 -1.54
C LYS A 27 -8.69 -4.56 -3.01
N LYS A 28 -9.76 -4.21 -3.74
CA LYS A 28 -9.66 -3.71 -5.11
C LYS A 28 -9.57 -2.19 -5.15
N LEU A 29 -8.67 -1.64 -5.96
CA LEU A 29 -8.62 -0.19 -6.18
C LEU A 29 -9.76 0.25 -7.10
N HIS A 30 -10.52 1.24 -6.66
CA HIS A 30 -11.60 1.86 -7.43
C HIS A 30 -11.38 3.38 -7.53
N GLU A 31 -12.03 4.04 -8.48
CA GLU A 31 -11.75 5.46 -8.76
C GLU A 31 -12.53 6.42 -7.88
N GLU A 32 -13.73 6.02 -7.44
CA GLU A 32 -14.67 6.94 -6.78
C GLU A 32 -15.21 6.44 -5.44
N GLU A 33 -15.19 5.14 -5.17
CA GLU A 33 -15.85 4.55 -4.01
C GLU A 33 -14.90 3.71 -3.14
N SER A 34 -15.00 3.94 -1.83
CA SER A 34 -14.36 3.13 -0.78
C SER A 34 -15.44 2.31 -0.08
N ASN A 35 -15.36 0.99 -0.15
CA ASN A 35 -16.25 0.06 0.52
C ASN A 35 -15.43 -0.94 1.37
N GLU A 36 -16.08 -1.95 1.94
CA GLU A 36 -15.38 -3.00 2.70
C GLU A 36 -14.38 -3.75 1.81
N THR A 37 -14.75 -4.01 0.55
CA THR A 37 -13.97 -4.77 -0.44
C THR A 37 -13.21 -3.92 -1.44
N THR A 38 -13.51 -2.62 -1.54
CA THR A 38 -12.92 -1.69 -2.51
C THR A 38 -12.31 -0.48 -1.81
N PHE A 39 -11.27 0.11 -2.41
CA PHE A 39 -10.59 1.27 -1.87
C PHE A 39 -10.45 2.34 -2.94
N CYS A 40 -10.82 3.58 -2.62
CA CYS A 40 -10.76 4.69 -3.55
C CYS A 40 -9.31 5.16 -3.75
N LYS A 41 -8.89 5.33 -5.01
CA LYS A 41 -7.59 5.91 -5.36
C LYS A 41 -7.40 7.32 -4.79
N ARG A 42 -8.49 8.08 -4.56
CA ARG A 42 -8.45 9.42 -3.97
C ARG A 42 -8.04 9.42 -2.49
N ASP A 43 -8.23 8.30 -1.80
CA ASP A 43 -7.84 8.13 -0.39
C ASP A 43 -6.36 7.71 -0.24
N LEU A 44 -5.64 7.52 -1.34
CA LEU A 44 -4.20 7.28 -1.32
C LEU A 44 -3.45 8.58 -1.03
N PRO A 45 -2.23 8.50 -0.47
CA PRO A 45 -1.40 9.67 -0.29
C PRO A 45 -1.09 10.34 -1.64
N GLU A 46 -0.87 11.66 -1.58
CA GLU A 46 -0.59 12.49 -2.76
C GLU A 46 0.57 11.93 -3.59
N GLU A 47 1.62 11.48 -2.92
CA GLU A 47 2.70 10.73 -3.54
C GLU A 47 2.39 9.23 -3.53
N SER A 48 1.53 8.78 -4.44
CA SER A 48 1.28 7.35 -4.65
C SER A 48 1.38 6.96 -6.12
N ARG A 49 1.75 5.70 -6.37
CA ARG A 49 1.83 5.11 -7.70
C ARG A 49 1.22 3.72 -7.68
N VAL A 50 0.20 3.51 -8.50
CA VAL A 50 -0.38 2.19 -8.74
C VAL A 50 0.42 1.49 -9.83
N ILE A 51 0.93 0.29 -9.53
CA ILE A 51 1.78 -0.51 -10.40
C ILE A 51 1.05 -1.78 -10.76
N GLU A 52 0.71 -1.90 -12.04
CA GLU A 52 0.04 -3.06 -12.61
C GLU A 52 1.06 -4.13 -13.02
N PRO A 53 0.65 -5.40 -13.14
CA PRO A 53 1.52 -6.46 -13.61
C PRO A 53 2.06 -6.13 -15.01
N GLY A 54 3.39 -6.19 -15.17
CA GLY A 54 4.05 -5.88 -16.44
C GLY A 54 4.20 -4.38 -16.75
N MET A 55 3.70 -3.48 -15.90
CA MET A 55 3.88 -2.04 -16.10
C MET A 55 5.35 -1.67 -15.89
N MET A 56 5.98 -1.07 -16.89
CA MET A 56 7.35 -0.58 -16.76
C MET A 56 7.37 0.68 -15.91
N VAL A 57 8.14 0.64 -14.83
CA VAL A 57 8.29 1.76 -13.90
C VAL A 57 9.74 2.18 -13.77
N THR A 58 9.97 3.48 -13.61
CA THR A 58 11.28 4.03 -13.30
C THR A 58 11.70 3.64 -11.87
N LYS A 59 12.99 3.34 -11.70
CA LYS A 59 13.62 3.05 -10.39
C LYS A 59 14.10 4.33 -9.69
N ASP A 60 13.37 5.43 -9.87
CA ASP A 60 13.64 6.67 -9.11
C ASP A 60 13.24 6.47 -7.66
N PHE A 61 14.12 6.79 -6.71
CA PHE A 61 13.83 6.62 -5.28
C PHE A 61 13.14 7.86 -4.71
N ARG A 62 11.93 7.70 -4.20
CA ARG A 62 11.16 8.74 -3.50
C ARG A 62 10.69 8.18 -2.15
N PRO A 63 11.31 8.57 -1.03
CA PRO A 63 11.04 7.95 0.27
C PRO A 63 9.58 8.12 0.76
N ASN A 64 8.92 9.19 0.33
CA ASN A 64 7.52 9.47 0.67
C ASN A 64 6.51 8.82 -0.28
N ARG A 65 6.95 8.23 -1.40
CA ARG A 65 6.04 7.67 -2.41
C ARG A 65 5.57 6.29 -2.00
N LEU A 66 4.26 6.10 -1.93
CA LEU A 66 3.63 4.80 -1.75
C LEU A 66 3.44 4.10 -3.10
N ASN A 67 4.21 3.04 -3.34
CA ASN A 67 3.98 2.13 -4.46
C ASN A 67 2.93 1.08 -4.07
N VAL A 68 1.85 1.00 -4.84
CA VAL A 68 0.77 0.03 -4.65
C VAL A 68 0.79 -0.96 -5.80
N HIS A 69 1.20 -2.20 -5.53
CA HIS A 69 1.23 -3.24 -6.54
C HIS A 69 -0.12 -3.95 -6.60
N VAL A 70 -0.72 -3.97 -7.78
CA VAL A 70 -1.97 -4.69 -8.04
C VAL A 70 -1.72 -5.94 -8.88
N LYS A 71 -2.63 -6.90 -8.79
CA LYS A 71 -2.69 -8.08 -9.65
C LYS A 71 -3.53 -7.79 -10.89
N GLU A 72 -3.58 -8.74 -11.82
CA GLU A 72 -4.33 -8.62 -13.08
C GLU A 72 -5.85 -8.43 -12.85
N ASP A 73 -6.36 -8.88 -11.71
CA ASP A 73 -7.75 -8.72 -11.31
C ASP A 73 -8.07 -7.35 -10.68
N GLY A 74 -7.06 -6.49 -10.50
CA GLY A 74 -7.15 -5.19 -9.84
C GLY A 74 -7.07 -5.24 -8.30
N THR A 75 -6.80 -6.41 -7.72
CA THR A 75 -6.64 -6.59 -6.27
C THR A 75 -5.23 -6.18 -5.85
N VAL A 76 -5.12 -5.43 -4.75
CA VAL A 76 -3.82 -5.05 -4.19
C VAL A 76 -3.10 -6.28 -3.66
N SER A 77 -1.91 -6.50 -4.19
CA SER A 77 -0.99 -7.57 -3.82
C SER A 77 -0.19 -7.16 -2.59
N HIS A 78 0.59 -6.08 -2.71
CA HIS A 78 1.49 -5.57 -1.67
C HIS A 78 1.73 -4.07 -1.88
N VAL A 79 2.25 -3.41 -0.85
CA VAL A 79 2.64 -1.99 -0.92
C VAL A 79 4.05 -1.79 -0.40
N ASN A 80 4.74 -0.75 -0.89
CA ASN A 80 6.09 -0.41 -0.46
C ASN A 80 6.37 1.08 -0.64
N HIS A 81 7.17 1.67 0.24
CA HIS A 81 7.67 3.04 0.05
C HIS A 81 9.01 3.06 -0.67
N GLY A 82 9.12 3.93 -1.69
CA GLY A 82 10.36 4.13 -2.44
C GLY A 82 10.17 4.72 -3.81
#